data_AF-B7L1D2-F1
#
_entry.id   AF-B7L1D2-F1
#
_cell.length_a   1.000
_cell.length_b   1.000
_cell.length_c   1.000
_cell.angle_alpha   90.00
_cell.angle_beta   90.00
_cell.angle_gamma   90.00
#
_symmetry.space_group_name_H-M   'P 1'
#
loop_
_entity.id
_entity.type
_entity.pdbx_description
1 polymer ?
#
loop_
_entity_poly.entity_id
_entity_poly.type
_entity_poly.pdbx_seq_one_letter_code
_entity_poly.pdbx_strand_id
1 'polypeptide(L)'
;MRFECDSEGAWIVDPASLASKLGMTAARLQNQERRGLVGGRVEIGSGSDEGHSRVTVTTEYSGWQGLFDAAGALIGERFFEPASTDVAASTGRSGRH
;
A
#
# COMPACT_ATOMS: atom_id res chain seq x y z
N MET A 1 -4.04 -13.14 2.96
CA MET A 1 -4.54 -11.76 2.97
C MET A 1 -5.14 -11.50 1.59
N ARG A 2 -6.39 -11.07 1.52
CA ARG A 2 -7.07 -10.74 0.26
C ARG A 2 -7.32 -9.23 0.28
N PHE A 3 -7.09 -8.60 -0.85
CA PHE A 3 -7.41 -7.18 -1.03
C PHE A 3 -8.65 -7.12 -1.92
N GLU A 4 -9.68 -6.43 -1.44
CA GLU A 4 -10.84 -6.09 -2.27
C GLU A 4 -10.63 -4.68 -2.81
N CYS A 5 -10.69 -4.55 -4.13
CA CYS A 5 -10.93 -3.25 -4.74
C CYS A 5 -12.43 -2.99 -4.70
N ASP A 6 -12.84 -1.91 -4.05
CA ASP A 6 -14.19 -1.40 -4.22
C ASP A 6 -14.37 -0.93 -5.68
N SER A 7 -15.63 -0.90 -6.13
CA SER A 7 -16.04 -0.31 -7.40
C SER A 7 -15.53 1.12 -7.65
N GLU A 8 -15.20 1.88 -6.60
CA GLU A 8 -14.58 3.20 -6.68
C GLU A 8 -13.04 3.17 -6.86
N GLY A 9 -12.43 1.99 -6.93
CA GLY A 9 -10.97 1.83 -6.96
C GLY A 9 -10.30 2.01 -5.60
N ALA A 10 -11.09 2.06 -4.52
CA ALA A 10 -10.59 2.08 -3.15
C ALA A 10 -10.19 0.67 -2.72
N TRP A 11 -8.94 0.50 -2.31
CA TRP A 11 -8.42 -0.81 -1.91
C TRP A 11 -8.61 -1.02 -0.40
N ILE A 12 -9.37 -2.06 -0.05
CA ILE A 12 -9.67 -2.44 1.32
C ILE A 12 -8.71 -3.56 1.74
N VAL A 13 -7.87 -3.26 2.71
CA VAL A 13 -7.01 -4.24 3.39
C VAL A 13 -7.59 -4.57 4.76
N ASP A 14 -7.47 -5.82 5.17
CA ASP A 14 -7.68 -6.17 6.57
C ASP A 14 -6.56 -5.57 7.44
N PRO A 15 -6.86 -4.57 8.30
CA PRO A 15 -5.85 -3.88 9.09
C PRO A 15 -5.20 -4.81 10.12
N ALA A 16 -5.87 -5.88 10.56
CA ALA A 16 -5.29 -6.86 11.46
C ALA A 16 -4.19 -7.67 10.77
N SER A 17 -4.45 -8.16 9.57
CA SER A 17 -3.47 -8.87 8.75
C SER A 17 -2.27 -7.99 8.42
N LEU A 18 -2.49 -6.70 8.09
CA LEU A 18 -1.40 -5.76 7.79
C LEU A 18 -0.58 -5.44 9.04
N ALA A 19 -1.24 -5.23 10.17
CA ALA A 19 -0.57 -4.98 11.43
C ALA A 19 0.27 -6.20 11.88
N SER A 20 -0.26 -7.43 11.77
CA SER A 20 0.50 -8.65 12.05
C SER A 20 1.78 -8.75 11.22
N LYS A 21 1.74 -8.36 9.94
CA LYS A 21 2.92 -8.33 9.07
C LYS A 21 3.94 -7.28 9.49
N LEU A 22 3.45 -6.11 9.90
CA LEU A 22 4.27 -5.02 10.42
C LEU A 22 4.75 -5.26 11.87
N GLY A 23 4.46 -6.43 12.47
CA GLY A 23 4.83 -6.75 13.85
C GLY A 23 4.10 -5.88 14.89
N MET A 24 2.93 -5.34 14.56
CA MET A 24 2.14 -4.47 15.41
C MET A 24 0.67 -4.91 15.52
N THR A 25 -0.09 -4.26 16.39
CA THR A 25 -1.53 -4.52 16.53
C THR A 25 -2.35 -3.64 15.59
N ALA A 26 -3.52 -4.12 15.16
CA ALA A 26 -4.45 -3.36 14.32
C ALA A 26 -4.77 -1.97 14.91
N ALA A 27 -4.95 -1.90 16.23
CA ALA A 27 -5.18 -0.65 16.96
C ALA A 27 -3.98 0.32 16.84
N ARG A 28 -2.74 -0.18 16.87
CA ARG A 28 -1.54 0.64 16.71
C ARG A 28 -1.38 1.13 15.27
N LEU A 29 -1.71 0.30 14.28
CA LEU A 29 -1.74 0.70 12.88
C LEU A 29 -2.81 1.79 12.66
N GLN A 30 -4.03 1.56 13.12
CA GLN A 30 -5.13 2.52 13.01
C GLN A 30 -4.86 3.85 13.74
N ASN A 31 -4.16 3.80 14.88
CA ASN A 31 -3.75 5.02 15.58
C ASN A 31 -2.68 5.80 14.81
N GLN A 32 -1.74 5.12 14.14
CA GLN A 32 -0.75 5.78 13.27
C GLN A 32 -1.39 6.36 12.01
N GLU A 33 -2.31 5.62 11.37
CA GLU A 33 -3.14 6.09 10.24
C GLU A 33 -3.90 7.37 10.62
N ARG A 34 -4.61 7.36 11.75
CA ARG A 34 -5.35 8.53 12.27
C ARG A 34 -4.46 9.74 12.54
N ARG A 35 -3.17 9.53 12.79
CA ARG A 35 -2.18 10.57 13.03
C ARG A 35 -1.47 11.01 11.74
N GLY A 36 -1.77 10.39 10.60
CA GLY A 36 -1.09 10.65 9.33
C GLY A 36 0.35 10.15 9.29
N LEU A 37 0.70 9.18 10.15
CA LEU A 37 2.05 8.59 10.25
C LEU A 37 2.22 7.35 9.37
N VAL A 38 1.13 6.92 8.72
CA VAL A 38 1.15 5.84 7.75
C VAL A 38 0.87 6.44 6.38
N GLY A 39 1.81 6.24 5.46
CA GLY A 39 1.66 6.53 4.05
C GLY A 39 1.19 5.29 3.32
N GLY A 40 -0.03 5.32 2.80
CA GLY A 40 -0.55 4.29 1.88
C GLY A 40 -0.43 4.77 0.44
N ARG A 41 0.28 4.02 -0.40
CA ARG A 41 0.31 4.22 -1.84
C ARG A 41 -0.17 2.95 -2.52
N VAL A 42 -1.18 3.08 -3.37
CA VAL A 42 -1.62 1.99 -4.23
C VAL A 42 -1.37 2.37 -5.67
N GLU A 43 -0.66 1.50 -6.38
CA GLU A 43 -0.41 1.59 -7.81
C GLU A 43 -1.18 0.45 -8.47
N ILE A 44 -2.22 0.82 -9.22
CA ILE A 44 -3.00 -0.13 -10.02
C ILE A 44 -2.29 -0.25 -11.36
N GLY A 45 -1.90 -1.47 -11.72
CA GLY A 45 -1.34 -1.78 -13.03
C GLY A 45 -2.37 -1.49 -14.12
N SER A 46 -1.91 -0.86 -15.20
CA SER A 46 -2.72 -0.56 -16.39
C SER A 46 -2.01 -1.06 -17.64
N GLY A 47 -2.75 -1.43 -18.69
CA GLY A 47 -2.18 -1.91 -19.95
C GLY A 47 -1.63 -3.33 -19.86
N SER A 48 -0.30 -3.52 -19.96
CA SER A 48 0.30 -4.88 -19.90
C SER A 48 0.31 -5.48 -18.50
N ASP A 49 0.23 -4.65 -17.47
CA ASP A 49 0.12 -5.06 -16.06
C ASP A 49 -1.33 -4.97 -15.57
N GLU A 50 -2.30 -4.90 -16.49
CA GLU A 50 -3.72 -4.80 -16.16
C GLU A 50 -4.16 -6.01 -15.33
N GLY A 51 -4.61 -5.72 -14.11
CA GLY A 51 -4.94 -6.73 -13.10
C GLY A 51 -3.93 -6.86 -11.97
N HIS A 52 -2.67 -6.44 -12.14
CA HIS A 52 -1.73 -6.43 -11.02
C HIS A 52 -1.87 -5.15 -10.21
N SER A 53 -1.79 -5.27 -8.89
CA SER A 53 -1.86 -4.10 -8.00
C SER A 53 -0.73 -4.13 -6.99
N ARG A 54 -0.02 -3.01 -6.87
CA ARG A 54 1.08 -2.84 -5.94
C ARG A 54 0.65 -1.90 -4.83
N VAL A 55 0.58 -2.44 -3.62
CA VAL A 55 0.28 -1.68 -2.41
C VAL A 55 1.58 -1.46 -1.67
N THR A 56 1.92 -0.22 -1.41
CA THR A 56 3.07 0.17 -0.60
C THR A 56 2.56 0.91 0.62
N VAL A 57 2.86 0.38 1.81
CA VAL A 57 2.55 0.96 3.10
C VAL A 57 3.86 1.35 3.75
N THR A 58 4.06 2.62 4.01
CA THR A 58 5.24 3.14 4.72
C THR A 58 4.83 3.71 6.06
N THR A 59 5.49 3.27 7.12
CA THR A 59 5.38 3.85 8.46
C THR A 59 6.67 4.57 8.81
N GLU A 60 6.75 5.23 9.96
CA GLU A 60 7.98 5.89 10.42
C GLU A 60 9.18 4.94 10.58
N TYR A 61 8.93 3.64 10.82
CA TYR A 61 9.97 2.68 11.17
C TYR A 61 10.10 1.53 10.18
N SER A 62 9.07 1.27 9.37
CA SER A 62 9.00 0.09 8.49
C SER A 62 8.18 0.37 7.24
N GLY A 63 8.66 -0.11 6.11
CA GLY A 63 7.98 -0.14 4.83
C GLY A 63 7.57 -1.57 4.49
N TRP A 64 6.36 -1.72 3.98
CA TRP A 64 5.81 -2.96 3.49
C TRP A 64 5.26 -2.74 2.08
N GLN A 65 5.54 -3.67 1.17
CA GLN A 65 5.00 -3.66 -0.17
C GLN A 65 4.37 -5.02 -0.49
N GLY A 66 3.10 -5.02 -0.85
CA GLY A 66 2.37 -6.18 -1.35
C GLY A 66 2.11 -6.06 -2.85
N LEU A 67 2.36 -7.12 -3.60
CA LEU A 67 1.98 -7.29 -4.98
C LEU A 67 0.80 -8.27 -5.06
N PHE A 68 -0.24 -7.84 -5.74
CA PHE A 68 -1.49 -8.57 -5.90
C PHE A 68 -1.75 -8.87 -7.37
N ASP A 69 -2.39 -10.01 -7.62
CA ASP A 69 -2.91 -10.37 -8.94
C ASP A 69 -4.33 -9.81 -9.19
N ALA A 70 -4.86 -10.09 -10.39
CA ALA A 70 -6.18 -9.64 -10.83
C ALA A 70 -7.33 -10.25 -10.00
N ALA A 71 -7.08 -11.32 -9.27
CA ALA A 71 -8.04 -11.95 -8.36
C ALA A 71 -7.95 -11.39 -6.93
N GLY A 72 -7.10 -10.38 -6.70
CA GLY A 72 -6.85 -9.80 -5.38
C GLY A 72 -6.05 -10.71 -4.45
N ALA A 73 -5.38 -11.72 -4.99
CA ALA A 73 -4.52 -12.61 -4.23
C ALA A 73 -3.11 -12.02 -4.13
N LEU A 74 -2.54 -12.08 -2.93
CA LEU A 74 -1.16 -11.65 -2.68
C LEU A 74 -0.20 -12.64 -3.37
N ILE A 75 0.45 -12.19 -4.44
CA ILE A 75 1.45 -12.99 -5.17
C ILE A 75 2.89 -12.69 -4.73
N GLY A 76 3.11 -11.57 -4.05
CA GLY A 76 4.41 -11.23 -3.52
C GLY A 76 4.32 -10.21 -2.40
N GLU A 77 5.27 -10.28 -1.47
CA GLU A 77 5.42 -9.25 -0.45
C GLU A 77 6.88 -8.98 -0.15
N ARG A 78 7.17 -7.74 0.22
CA ARG A 78 8.50 -7.27 0.58
C ARG A 78 8.44 -6.32 1.75
N PHE A 79 9.38 -6.50 2.67
CA PHE A 79 9.62 -5.56 3.76
C PHE A 79 10.88 -4.77 3.42
N PHE A 80 10.87 -3.48 3.70
CA PHE A 80 12.01 -2.60 3.53
C PHE A 80 12.03 -1.60 4.67
N GLU A 81 13.22 -1.15 5.08
CA GLU A 81 13.31 0.01 5.96
C GLU A 81 12.92 1.25 5.13
N PRO A 82 11.99 2.07 5.62
CA PRO A 82 11.64 3.30 4.94
C PRO A 82 12.89 4.17 5.05
N ALA A 83 13.65 4.28 3.96
CA ALA A 83 14.74 5.25 3.90
C ALA A 83 14.08 6.59 4.17
N SER A 84 14.33 7.21 5.35
CA SER A 84 13.68 8.42 5.85
C SER A 84 13.21 9.29 4.69
N THR A 85 11.94 9.11 4.30
CA THR A 85 11.51 9.61 3.01
C THR A 85 11.05 11.02 3.25
N ASP A 86 12.00 11.94 3.18
CA ASP A 86 11.68 13.30 2.79
C ASP A 86 10.83 13.23 1.50
N VAL A 87 9.60 13.68 1.65
CA VAL A 87 8.54 13.85 0.67
C VAL A 87 8.99 13.91 -0.80
N ALA A 88 8.95 12.78 -1.49
CA ALA A 88 8.89 12.76 -2.95
C ALA A 88 7.56 12.15 -3.40
N ALA A 89 6.48 12.88 -3.10
CA ALA A 89 5.31 12.91 -3.96
C ALA A 89 5.72 13.50 -5.32
N SER A 90 6.45 12.73 -6.11
CA SER A 90 6.65 13.00 -7.54
C SER A 90 5.41 12.51 -8.27
N THR A 91 4.29 13.20 -8.07
CA THR A 91 3.23 13.24 -9.08
C THR A 91 3.81 13.95 -10.28
N GLY A 92 4.43 13.15 -11.16
CA GLY A 92 4.75 13.53 -12.53
C GLY A 92 3.47 13.89 -13.25
N ARG A 93 3.16 15.18 -13.19
CA ARG A 93 2.19 15.93 -13.97
C ARG A 93 2.14 15.40 -15.41
N SER A 94 1.01 14.80 -15.77
CA SER A 94 0.68 14.48 -17.15
C SER A 94 0.66 15.79 -17.96
N GLY A 95 1.70 15.98 -18.77
CA GLY A 95 1.88 17.12 -19.66
C GLY A 95 1.14 16.86 -20.96
N ARG A 96 -0.04 17.48 -21.06
CA ARG A 96 -0.78 17.71 -22.30
C ARG A 96 0.03 18.67 -23.18
N HIS A 97 0.32 18.32 -24.44
CA HIS A 97 0.33 19.23 -25.60
C HIS A 97 0.38 18.44 -26.91
#